data_AF-A0A4Y9TDU9-F1
#
_entry.id   AF-A0A4Y9TDU9-F1
#
_cell.length_a   1.000
_cell.length_b   1.000
_cell.length_c   1.000
_cell.angle_alpha   90.00
_cell.angle_beta   90.00
_cell.angle_gamma   90.00
#
_symmetry.space_group_name_H-M   'P 1'
#
loop_
_entity.id
_entity.type
_entity.pdbx_description
1 polymer ?
#
loop_
_entity_poly.entity_id
_entity_poly.type
_entity_poly.pdbx_seq_one_letter_code
_entity_poly.pdbx_strand_id
1 'polypeptide(L)'
;MSGSGEGPIELGLTEINAVNELPITIPGGIGSGGSGANATKINNEVRTIKAIDLTANKLIDTLDTHYIAEIDKNDKNLLVATEATLTELEGTAGTGSQLPMEKINLRLEAINKLTASKSTELEIQKSIVSAYFYKDPLTDTRRNVVGTFGTQLGRQGRDRNHASFIRSYQAAYAAKLIQAQIDVLNTQAAAARQALLEARQIQAANRFSVSGPAAKAGALLVTTAGTVISVETTTLSLRAAVSAAIAALNGLVASVGAGLIVGISALFYSPKLANGELPERYTFSTPLSDLLPDTTDDLSAIAAEGGTIDLPYRLSSKTAANGQSEVFVVKTDGAILPSRVNVLAATYDAQQNLYSVTTANTPPRTLTWTPIVEPGNNSSTTPAEQSEPAIYPGATVTPIEGRTDIFPGVVEASFDDFITVFPADSGIPPIYVMFKDRREDPGVVTGNGQPVTGNWLDAASRGEGAAIASQLADQLKGKEFKNFKSFRKFFWTIVSLDPVLSAQFKGANRTLIKNGTSPFTIPSEQVGGRGQFEIHHIIPVHPSGAVYDIDNMRIMTPRLHIQTHSKKGDQ
;
A
#
# COMPACT_ATOMS: atom_id res chain seq x y z
N MET A 1 22.83 29.04 -1.90
CA MET A 1 23.29 30.29 -1.28
C MET A 1 22.11 30.91 -0.53
N SER A 2 22.39 31.49 0.65
CA SER A 2 21.49 32.02 1.69
C SER A 2 20.44 31.05 2.27
N GLY A 3 20.85 30.32 3.32
CA GLY A 3 19.94 29.60 4.20
C GLY A 3 19.21 30.56 5.13
N SER A 4 17.89 30.59 5.04
CA SER A 4 17.01 31.13 6.07
C SER A 4 16.85 30.06 7.15
N GLY A 5 17.77 30.04 8.10
CA GLY A 5 17.56 29.32 9.35
C GLY A 5 16.40 29.99 10.09
N GLU A 6 15.25 29.33 10.15
CA GLU A 6 14.21 29.72 11.08
C GLU A 6 14.79 29.66 12.50
N GLY A 7 14.69 30.78 13.21
CA GLY A 7 15.14 30.90 14.58
C GLY A 7 14.37 29.95 15.52
N PRO A 8 14.88 29.72 16.74
CA PRO A 8 14.19 28.92 17.74
C PRO A 8 12.77 29.47 17.96
N ILE A 9 11.83 28.58 18.27
CA ILE A 9 10.45 28.99 18.56
C ILE A 9 10.48 29.92 19.76
N GLU A 10 10.37 31.22 19.50
CA GLU A 10 10.19 32.24 20.53
C GLU A 10 8.75 32.13 21.02
N LEU A 11 8.54 31.39 22.11
CA LEU A 11 7.31 31.50 22.89
C LEU A 11 7.14 32.99 23.24
N GLY A 12 6.04 33.58 22.78
CA GLY A 12 5.86 35.03 22.63
C GLY A 12 6.37 35.85 23.82
N LEU A 13 7.42 36.64 23.57
CA LEU A 13 8.02 37.59 24.52
C LEU A 13 7.05 38.69 25.02
N THR A 14 5.84 38.78 24.49
CA THR A 14 4.92 39.90 24.71
C THR A 14 4.23 39.92 26.09
N GLU A 15 4.13 38.78 26.80
CA GLU A 15 3.50 38.73 28.14
C GLU A 15 4.52 38.74 29.30
N ILE A 16 5.83 38.68 29.03
CA ILE A 16 6.90 38.70 30.04
C ILE A 16 6.95 40.03 30.80
N ASN A 17 6.48 41.13 30.19
CA ASN A 17 6.41 42.42 30.86
C ASN A 17 5.44 42.43 32.06
N ALA A 18 4.44 41.53 32.12
CA ALA A 18 3.50 41.47 33.25
C ALA A 18 4.09 40.76 34.49
N VAL A 19 5.07 39.85 34.32
CA VAL A 19 5.76 39.17 35.44
C VAL A 19 6.87 40.04 36.02
N ASN A 20 7.48 40.89 35.20
CA ASN A 20 8.47 41.90 35.62
C ASN A 20 7.89 42.98 36.56
N GLU A 21 6.56 43.11 36.68
CA GLU A 21 5.89 44.13 37.49
C GLU A 21 5.54 43.68 38.93
N LEU A 22 5.86 42.45 39.33
CA LEU A 22 5.61 42.03 40.72
C LEU A 22 6.51 42.83 41.69
N PRO A 23 5.95 43.68 42.58
CA PRO A 23 6.75 44.46 43.50
C PRO A 23 7.34 43.55 44.58
N ILE A 24 8.66 43.62 44.78
CA ILE A 24 9.33 42.88 45.86
C ILE A 24 10.21 43.83 46.68
N THR A 25 9.78 44.06 47.92
CA THR A 25 10.57 44.72 48.95
C THR A 25 11.42 43.67 49.68
N ILE A 26 12.70 43.56 49.31
CA ILE A 26 13.71 42.86 50.15
C ILE A 26 14.53 43.95 50.86
N PRO A 27 14.66 43.90 52.20
CA PRO A 27 15.48 44.86 52.97
C PRO A 27 16.94 44.87 52.48
N GLY A 28 17.53 46.06 52.43
CA GLY A 28 18.90 46.28 51.94
C GLY A 28 19.98 45.53 52.75
N GLY A 29 21.07 45.20 52.06
CA GLY A 29 22.17 44.37 52.57
C GLY A 29 22.83 44.89 53.85
N ILE A 30 23.31 43.96 54.68
CA ILE A 30 24.03 44.26 55.91
C ILE A 30 25.52 44.48 55.55
N GLY A 31 25.98 45.72 55.64
CA GLY A 31 27.39 46.08 55.62
C GLY A 31 28.14 45.48 56.80
N SER A 32 29.39 45.06 56.57
CA SER A 32 30.27 44.49 57.59
C SER A 32 30.67 45.54 58.62
N GLY A 33 30.17 45.41 59.86
CA GLY A 33 30.66 46.22 60.97
C GLY A 33 30.08 45.79 62.32
N GLY A 34 30.98 45.51 63.27
CA GLY A 34 30.71 45.67 64.70
C GLY A 34 30.11 44.46 65.43
N SER A 35 30.89 43.90 66.35
CA SER A 35 30.47 42.91 67.34
C SER A 35 29.46 43.54 68.32
N GLY A 36 28.21 43.06 68.32
CA GLY A 36 27.22 43.41 69.35
C GLY A 36 25.78 43.59 68.87
N ALA A 37 25.09 42.52 68.45
CA ALA A 37 23.61 42.39 68.41
C ALA A 37 23.19 41.04 67.80
N ASN A 38 23.35 39.94 68.54
CA ASN A 38 23.22 38.60 67.95
C ASN A 38 21.76 38.25 67.55
N ALA A 39 20.77 38.58 68.39
CA ALA A 39 19.37 38.22 68.13
C ALA A 39 18.70 39.04 67.01
N THR A 40 18.97 40.35 66.93
CA THR A 40 18.39 41.24 65.90
C THR A 40 18.97 40.95 64.52
N LYS A 41 20.27 40.62 64.44
CA LYS A 41 20.93 40.22 63.21
C LYS A 41 20.40 38.88 62.68
N ILE A 42 20.27 37.88 63.57
CA ILE A 42 19.67 36.57 63.24
C ILE A 42 18.20 36.74 62.77
N ASN A 43 17.39 37.57 63.45
CA ASN A 43 16.01 37.80 63.04
C ASN A 43 15.89 38.48 61.66
N ASN A 44 16.81 39.39 61.32
CA ASN A 44 16.86 40.02 60.01
C ASN A 44 17.31 39.04 58.92
N GLU A 45 18.28 38.17 59.21
CA GLU A 45 18.72 37.10 58.30
C GLU A 45 17.58 36.09 58.03
N VAL A 46 16.87 35.65 59.08
CA VAL A 46 15.72 34.74 58.94
C VAL A 46 14.57 35.36 58.14
N ARG A 47 14.27 36.65 58.34
CA ARG A 47 13.27 37.37 57.53
C ARG A 47 13.68 37.45 56.06
N THR A 48 14.96 37.69 55.79
CA THR A 48 15.50 37.80 54.44
C THR A 48 15.42 36.45 53.70
N ILE A 49 15.79 35.35 54.38
CA ILE A 49 15.68 33.99 53.82
C ILE A 49 14.22 33.65 53.48
N LYS A 50 13.28 33.92 54.39
CA LYS A 50 11.84 33.69 54.14
C LYS A 50 11.31 34.49 52.95
N ALA A 51 11.78 35.72 52.76
CA ALA A 51 11.37 36.56 51.63
C ALA A 51 11.93 36.05 50.28
N ILE A 52 13.17 35.54 50.27
CA ILE A 52 13.78 34.90 49.10
C ILE A 52 13.02 33.62 48.74
N ASP A 53 12.72 32.77 49.73
CA ASP A 53 11.95 31.54 49.50
C ASP A 53 10.56 31.84 48.95
N LEU A 54 9.84 32.82 49.53
CA LEU A 54 8.51 33.21 49.05
C LEU A 54 8.55 33.72 47.60
N THR A 55 9.56 34.51 47.26
CA THR A 55 9.77 35.04 45.90
C THR A 55 9.99 33.91 44.90
N ALA A 56 10.93 33.01 45.19
CA ALA A 56 11.24 31.89 44.32
C ALA A 56 10.03 30.96 44.13
N ASN A 57 9.29 30.67 45.20
CA ASN A 57 8.09 29.85 45.11
C ASN A 57 6.99 30.50 44.25
N LYS A 58 6.74 31.80 44.43
CA LYS A 58 5.74 32.52 43.62
C LYS A 58 6.12 32.53 42.14
N LEU A 59 7.41 32.68 41.83
CA LEU A 59 7.94 32.58 40.47
C LEU A 59 7.66 31.21 39.86
N ILE A 60 7.98 30.14 40.59
CA ILE A 60 7.74 28.75 40.15
C ILE A 60 6.25 28.54 39.86
N ASP A 61 5.35 28.88 40.79
CA ASP A 61 3.91 28.65 40.63
C ASP A 61 3.33 29.41 39.42
N THR A 62 3.79 30.65 39.21
CA THR A 62 3.37 31.48 38.08
C THR A 62 3.81 30.86 36.76
N LEU A 63 5.08 30.44 36.68
CA LEU A 63 5.64 29.85 35.47
C LEU A 63 5.03 28.47 35.16
N ASP A 64 4.85 27.62 36.18
CA ASP A 64 4.20 26.31 36.04
C ASP A 64 2.78 26.45 35.48
N THR A 65 1.98 27.35 36.06
CA THR A 65 0.59 27.57 35.62
C THR A 65 0.52 28.01 34.16
N HIS A 66 1.40 28.92 33.74
CA HIS A 66 1.43 29.43 32.37
C HIS A 66 1.90 28.36 31.38
N TYR A 67 3.05 27.72 31.62
CA TYR A 67 3.64 26.80 30.65
C TYR A 67 2.92 25.45 30.56
N ILE A 68 2.27 24.98 31.62
CA ILE A 68 1.41 23.80 31.54
C ILE A 68 0.23 24.06 30.59
N ALA A 69 -0.40 25.24 30.68
CA ALA A 69 -1.50 25.61 29.78
C ALA A 69 -1.04 25.79 28.32
N GLU A 70 0.17 26.31 28.10
CA GLU A 70 0.77 26.46 26.77
C GLU A 70 1.07 25.10 26.12
N ILE A 71 1.59 24.13 26.88
CA ILE A 71 1.91 22.78 26.39
C ILE A 71 0.64 22.03 25.96
N ASP A 72 -0.42 22.07 26.76
CA ASP A 72 -1.70 21.43 26.42
C ASP A 72 -2.31 21.98 25.10
N LYS A 73 -2.03 23.25 24.79
CA LYS A 73 -2.45 23.90 23.54
C LYS A 73 -1.55 23.50 22.36
N ASN A 74 -0.25 23.36 22.60
CA ASN A 74 0.74 23.04 21.56
C ASN A 74 0.75 21.55 21.16
N ASP A 75 0.44 20.61 22.06
CA ASP A 75 0.37 19.18 21.72
C ASP A 75 -0.61 18.87 20.56
N LYS A 76 -1.72 19.62 20.47
CA LYS A 76 -2.67 19.50 19.35
C LYS A 76 -2.18 20.12 18.05
N ASN A 77 -1.38 21.19 18.13
CA ASN A 77 -0.83 21.90 16.97
C ASN A 77 0.47 21.26 16.44
N LEU A 78 1.17 20.50 17.28
CA LEU A 78 2.43 19.82 16.97
C LEU A 78 2.33 18.87 15.77
N LEU A 79 1.25 18.08 15.76
CA LEU A 79 0.94 17.13 14.69
C LEU A 79 0.61 17.86 13.39
N VAL A 80 -0.14 18.97 13.47
CA VAL A 80 -0.57 19.76 12.32
C VAL A 80 0.60 20.53 11.68
N ALA A 81 1.46 21.14 12.50
CA ALA A 81 2.64 21.85 12.01
C ALA A 81 3.67 20.89 11.38
N THR A 82 3.89 19.73 12.01
CA THR A 82 4.74 18.67 11.45
C THR A 82 4.21 18.18 10.10
N GLU A 83 2.89 17.99 9.99
CA GLU A 83 2.25 17.57 8.73
C GLU A 83 2.32 18.65 7.65
N ALA A 84 2.19 19.92 8.01
CA ALA A 84 2.33 21.04 7.09
C ALA A 84 3.76 21.13 6.50
N THR A 85 4.79 21.01 7.34
CA THR A 85 6.20 21.01 6.89
C THR A 85 6.52 19.78 6.04
N LEU A 86 5.94 18.61 6.36
CA LEU A 86 6.07 17.41 5.54
C LEU A 86 5.42 17.58 4.17
N THR A 87 4.25 18.21 4.11
CA THR A 87 3.54 18.50 2.86
C THR A 87 4.30 19.49 1.98
N GLU A 88 4.96 20.49 2.58
CA GLU A 88 5.78 21.47 1.84
C GLU A 88 7.06 20.85 1.26
N LEU A 89 7.68 19.92 1.99
CA LEU A 89 8.83 19.13 1.51
C LEU A 89 8.43 18.11 0.43
N GLU A 90 7.21 17.59 0.46
CA GLU A 90 6.63 16.76 -0.61
C GLU A 90 6.35 17.59 -1.88
N GLY A 91 5.98 18.86 -1.76
CA GLY A 91 5.68 19.76 -2.89
C GLY A 91 6.90 20.30 -3.65
N THR A 92 8.08 20.34 -3.01
CA THR A 92 9.33 20.83 -3.63
C THR A 92 10.10 19.74 -4.38
N ALA A 93 9.83 18.47 -4.09
CA ALA A 93 10.35 17.33 -4.83
C ALA A 93 9.51 17.05 -6.09
N GLY A 94 9.54 17.97 -7.08
CA GLY A 94 9.15 17.77 -8.49
C GLY A 94 7.85 16.99 -8.80
N THR A 95 6.96 17.58 -9.59
CA THR A 95 5.69 17.03 -10.09
C THR A 95 5.79 15.76 -10.99
N GLY A 96 6.85 14.95 -10.89
CA GLY A 96 7.17 13.87 -11.81
C GLY A 96 7.17 12.42 -11.30
N SER A 97 7.10 12.13 -9.99
CA SER A 97 7.22 10.72 -9.53
C SER A 97 6.06 10.26 -8.63
N GLN A 98 5.22 9.38 -9.18
CA GLN A 98 4.03 8.80 -8.53
C GLN A 98 4.31 7.50 -7.77
N LEU A 99 5.54 7.00 -7.73
CA LEU A 99 5.83 5.69 -7.14
C LEU A 99 5.70 5.73 -5.59
N PRO A 100 4.87 4.86 -4.98
CA PRO A 100 4.59 4.88 -3.54
C PRO A 100 5.83 4.84 -2.63
N MET A 101 6.87 4.10 -3.05
CA MET A 101 8.13 3.95 -2.32
C MET A 101 8.93 5.25 -2.22
N GLU A 102 8.92 6.06 -3.28
CA GLU A 102 9.68 7.30 -3.33
C GLU A 102 9.07 8.34 -2.41
N LYS A 103 7.74 8.41 -2.35
CA LYS A 103 7.01 9.23 -1.36
C LYS A 103 7.37 8.87 0.08
N ILE A 104 7.43 7.58 0.40
CA ILE A 104 7.83 7.12 1.75
C ILE A 104 9.27 7.53 2.06
N ASN A 105 10.19 7.40 1.10
CA ASN A 105 11.59 7.82 1.26
C ASN A 105 11.72 9.33 1.48
N LEU A 106 11.03 10.15 0.68
CA LEU A 106 11.02 11.61 0.82
C LEU A 106 10.49 12.01 2.20
N ARG A 107 9.39 11.39 2.65
CA ARG A 107 8.84 11.60 3.98
C ARG A 107 9.84 11.24 5.08
N LEU A 108 10.55 10.12 4.94
CA LEU A 108 11.58 9.71 5.92
C LEU A 108 12.75 10.71 5.96
N GLU A 109 13.19 11.23 4.81
CA GLU A 109 14.25 12.24 4.74
C GLU A 109 13.81 13.54 5.43
N ALA A 110 12.58 13.98 5.19
CA ALA A 110 11.99 15.16 5.83
C ALA A 110 11.92 15.01 7.36
N ILE A 111 11.42 13.86 7.86
CA ILE A 111 11.38 13.56 9.29
C ILE A 111 12.79 13.60 9.88
N ASN A 112 13.79 12.98 9.24
CA ASN A 112 15.16 12.95 9.76
C ASN A 112 15.77 14.37 9.85
N LYS A 113 15.53 15.24 8.86
CA LYS A 113 15.99 16.63 8.88
C LYS A 113 15.37 17.41 10.03
N LEU A 114 14.05 17.29 10.21
CA LEU A 114 13.34 17.98 11.28
C LEU A 114 13.78 17.49 12.66
N THR A 115 13.94 16.18 12.84
CA THR A 115 14.48 15.60 14.08
C THR A 115 15.86 16.16 14.39
N ALA A 116 16.77 16.25 13.41
CA ALA A 116 18.11 16.81 13.62
C ALA A 116 18.07 18.30 14.04
N SER A 117 17.19 19.09 13.42
CA SER A 117 16.96 20.49 13.80
C SER A 117 16.46 20.60 15.24
N LYS A 118 15.45 19.80 15.60
CA LYS A 118 14.88 19.78 16.95
C LYS A 118 15.85 19.25 18.00
N SER A 119 16.69 18.27 17.68
CA SER A 119 17.76 17.84 18.56
C SER A 119 18.76 18.96 18.84
N THR A 120 19.07 19.80 17.83
CA THR A 120 19.94 20.97 18.03
C THR A 120 19.28 22.01 18.93
N GLU A 121 18.00 22.31 18.70
CA GLU A 121 17.21 23.23 19.53
C GLU A 121 17.13 22.74 20.99
N LEU A 122 16.93 21.43 21.19
CA LEU A 122 16.89 20.80 22.50
C LEU A 122 18.20 20.99 23.27
N GLU A 123 19.35 20.77 22.63
CA GLU A 123 20.66 20.94 23.26
C GLU A 123 20.95 22.41 23.61
N ILE A 124 20.48 23.36 22.78
CA ILE A 124 20.52 24.79 23.11
C ILE A 124 19.71 25.05 24.39
N GLN A 125 18.47 24.56 24.48
CA GLN A 125 17.64 24.77 25.67
C GLN A 125 18.25 24.11 26.92
N LYS A 126 18.74 22.88 26.82
CA LYS A 126 19.46 22.20 27.92
C LYS A 126 20.69 22.98 28.37
N SER A 127 21.44 23.60 27.44
CA SER A 127 22.59 24.43 27.79
C SER A 127 22.17 25.65 28.61
N ILE A 128 21.05 26.30 28.25
CA ILE A 128 20.47 27.42 29.00
C ILE A 128 20.06 27.00 30.41
N VAL A 129 19.44 25.82 30.53
CA VAL A 129 19.05 25.24 31.82
C VAL A 129 20.27 24.98 32.71
N SER A 130 21.29 24.33 32.16
CA SER A 130 22.50 23.95 32.89
C SER A 130 23.31 25.16 33.38
N ALA A 131 23.25 26.29 32.68
CA ALA A 131 23.96 27.52 33.05
C ALA A 131 23.46 28.13 34.37
N TYR A 132 22.21 27.88 34.77
CA TYR A 132 21.64 28.41 36.02
C TYR A 132 21.36 27.32 37.07
N PHE A 133 20.67 26.24 36.68
CA PHE A 133 20.23 25.17 37.61
C PHE A 133 21.18 23.98 37.68
N TYR A 134 22.19 23.89 36.82
CA TYR A 134 23.10 22.74 36.64
C TYR A 134 22.42 21.43 36.18
N LYS A 135 21.13 21.23 36.48
CA LYS A 135 20.27 20.13 36.05
C LYS A 135 18.83 20.62 35.80
N ASP A 136 17.98 19.77 35.26
CA ASP A 136 16.60 20.12 34.92
C ASP A 136 15.76 20.48 36.17
N PRO A 137 15.29 21.73 36.31
CA PRO A 137 14.51 22.17 37.45
C PRO A 137 13.10 21.55 37.50
N LEU A 138 12.56 21.04 36.40
CA LEU A 138 11.23 20.42 36.35
C LEU A 138 11.21 19.00 36.95
N THR A 139 12.39 18.37 37.03
CA THR A 139 12.56 17.04 37.65
C THR A 139 13.22 17.12 39.03
N ASP A 140 13.67 18.30 39.44
CA ASP A 140 14.30 18.50 40.75
C ASP A 140 13.27 18.78 41.85
N THR A 141 13.70 18.59 43.10
CA THR A 141 12.86 18.96 44.23
C THR A 141 12.73 20.48 44.29
N ARG A 142 11.51 20.95 44.58
CA ARG A 142 11.21 22.37 44.74
C ARG A 142 12.16 23.09 45.72
N ARG A 143 12.57 22.39 46.78
CA ARG A 143 13.57 22.86 47.75
C ARG A 143 14.92 23.19 47.09
N ASN A 144 15.40 22.33 46.19
CA ASN A 144 16.67 22.52 45.50
C ASN A 144 16.60 23.66 44.47
N VAL A 145 15.49 23.78 43.76
CA VAL A 145 15.24 24.88 42.80
C VAL A 145 15.24 26.23 43.53
N VAL A 146 14.53 26.33 44.66
CA VAL A 146 14.52 27.52 45.53
C VAL A 146 15.90 27.78 46.14
N GLY A 147 16.60 26.74 46.60
CA GLY A 147 17.96 26.85 47.13
C GLY A 147 18.97 27.36 46.09
N THR A 148 18.80 26.96 44.82
CA THR A 148 19.62 27.46 43.71
C THR A 148 19.37 28.94 43.47
N PHE A 149 18.11 29.39 43.51
CA PHE A 149 17.77 30.81 43.43
C PHE A 149 18.44 31.63 44.53
N GLY A 150 18.40 31.17 45.78
CA GLY A 150 19.08 31.84 46.90
C GLY A 150 20.60 31.89 46.73
N THR A 151 21.20 30.80 46.24
CA THR A 151 22.66 30.72 46.01
C THR A 151 23.12 31.68 44.90
N GLN A 152 22.39 31.74 43.79
CA GLN A 152 22.72 32.59 42.65
C GLN A 152 22.43 34.08 42.93
N LEU A 153 21.44 34.39 43.78
CA LEU A 153 21.12 35.75 44.20
C LEU A 153 22.33 36.45 44.85
N GLY A 154 23.08 35.73 45.69
CA GLY A 154 24.30 36.23 46.32
C GLY A 154 25.47 36.47 45.34
N ARG A 155 25.41 35.89 44.13
CA ARG A 155 26.47 35.99 43.11
C ARG A 155 26.17 37.05 42.05
N GLN A 156 24.92 37.19 41.63
CA GLN A 156 24.56 37.95 40.43
C GLN A 156 23.82 39.27 40.72
N GLY A 157 23.34 39.47 41.96
CA GLY A 157 22.45 40.58 42.30
C GLY A 157 21.00 40.31 41.89
N ARG A 158 20.06 41.10 42.43
CA ARG A 158 18.61 40.83 42.38
C ARG A 158 18.07 40.68 40.96
N ASP A 159 18.27 41.69 40.12
CA ASP A 159 17.58 41.78 38.83
C ASP A 159 18.13 40.74 37.83
N ARG A 160 19.46 40.54 37.81
CA ARG A 160 20.10 39.51 36.98
C ARG A 160 19.70 38.10 37.41
N ASN A 161 19.60 37.83 38.72
CA ASN A 161 19.20 36.53 39.22
C ASN A 161 17.75 36.20 38.83
N HIS A 162 16.85 37.18 38.96
CA HIS A 162 15.45 37.04 38.59
C HIS A 162 15.29 36.75 37.09
N ALA A 163 15.93 37.54 36.23
CA ALA A 163 15.89 37.33 34.78
C ALA A 163 16.49 35.98 34.37
N SER A 164 17.61 35.57 34.98
CA SER A 164 18.27 34.29 34.67
C SER A 164 17.45 33.09 35.13
N PHE A 165 16.78 33.20 36.29
CA PHE A 165 15.85 32.18 36.78
C PHE A 165 14.70 31.96 35.80
N ILE A 166 14.02 33.04 35.40
CA ILE A 166 12.89 32.97 34.46
C ILE A 166 13.37 32.34 33.15
N ARG A 167 14.41 32.90 32.52
CA ARG A 167 14.96 32.39 31.25
C ARG A 167 15.31 30.90 31.32
N SER A 168 15.94 30.47 32.41
CA SER A 168 16.34 29.08 32.58
C SER A 168 15.17 28.14 32.84
N TYR A 169 14.13 28.60 33.54
CA TYR A 169 12.94 27.81 33.81
C TYR A 169 12.07 27.68 32.54
N GLN A 170 11.97 28.75 31.76
CA GLN A 170 11.35 28.75 30.43
C GLN A 170 12.04 27.77 29.48
N ALA A 171 13.38 27.79 29.46
CA ALA A 171 14.16 26.85 28.66
C ALA A 171 13.92 25.38 29.04
N ALA A 172 13.65 25.09 30.32
CA ALA A 172 13.33 23.73 30.76
C ALA A 172 11.98 23.24 30.20
N TYR A 173 10.96 24.10 30.19
CA TYR A 173 9.67 23.79 29.56
C TYR A 173 9.79 23.67 28.03
N ALA A 174 10.55 24.56 27.39
CA ALA A 174 10.83 24.46 25.96
C ALA A 174 11.55 23.14 25.62
N ALA A 175 12.55 22.74 26.41
CA ALA A 175 13.24 21.47 26.25
C ALA A 175 12.29 20.26 26.37
N LYS A 176 11.36 20.28 27.35
CA LYS A 176 10.33 19.24 27.52
C LYS A 176 9.43 19.13 26.29
N LEU A 177 8.97 20.26 25.75
CA LEU A 177 8.12 20.28 24.56
C LEU A 177 8.87 19.79 23.31
N ILE A 178 10.11 20.24 23.11
CA ILE A 178 10.95 19.80 21.99
C ILE A 178 11.24 18.29 22.09
N GLN A 179 11.43 17.75 23.29
CA GLN A 179 11.59 16.30 23.46
C GLN A 179 10.32 15.54 23.04
N ALA A 180 9.14 16.02 23.44
CA ALA A 180 7.87 15.42 22.99
C ALA A 180 7.70 15.50 21.46
N GLN A 181 8.13 16.60 20.82
CA GLN A 181 8.18 16.72 19.35
C GLN A 181 9.07 15.64 18.72
N ILE A 182 10.27 15.46 19.26
CA ILE A 182 11.22 14.44 18.78
C ILE A 182 10.62 13.04 18.93
N ASP A 183 9.92 12.75 20.03
CA ASP A 183 9.31 11.43 20.27
C ASP A 183 8.18 11.12 19.27
N VAL A 184 7.35 12.12 18.93
CA VAL A 184 6.34 12.02 17.87
C VAL A 184 6.99 11.77 16.50
N LEU A 185 8.03 12.53 16.16
CA LEU A 185 8.78 12.36 14.91
C LEU A 185 9.42 10.98 14.81
N ASN A 186 10.00 10.47 15.90
CA ASN A 186 10.58 9.13 15.95
C ASN A 186 9.52 8.04 15.75
N THR A 187 8.33 8.22 16.32
CA THR A 187 7.19 7.31 16.11
C THR A 187 6.74 7.30 14.65
N GLN A 188 6.61 8.47 14.03
CA GLN A 188 6.29 8.59 12.60
C GLN A 188 7.38 7.98 11.71
N ALA A 189 8.66 8.19 12.04
CA ALA A 189 9.78 7.60 11.33
C ALA A 189 9.76 6.06 11.40
N ALA A 190 9.41 5.49 12.57
CA ALA A 190 9.27 4.04 12.73
C ALA A 190 8.13 3.49 11.85
N ALA A 191 6.97 4.15 11.85
CA ALA A 191 5.84 3.78 10.99
C ALA A 191 6.20 3.88 9.48
N ALA A 192 6.87 4.95 9.06
CA ALA A 192 7.32 5.13 7.68
C ALA A 192 8.35 4.05 7.26
N ARG A 193 9.30 3.70 8.13
CA ARG A 193 10.27 2.62 7.86
C ARG A 193 9.58 1.27 7.73
N GLN A 194 8.58 0.99 8.56
CA GLN A 194 7.79 -0.23 8.46
C GLN A 194 7.03 -0.31 7.14
N ALA A 195 6.34 0.77 6.75
CA ALA A 195 5.66 0.87 5.47
C ALA A 195 6.62 0.69 4.28
N LEU A 196 7.86 1.20 4.39
CA LEU A 196 8.90 1.02 3.39
C LEU A 196 9.33 -0.45 3.24
N LEU A 197 9.47 -1.16 4.36
CA LEU A 197 9.81 -2.59 4.34
C LEU A 197 8.69 -3.41 3.71
N GLU A 198 7.44 -3.15 4.08
CA GLU A 198 6.27 -3.80 3.50
C GLU A 198 6.17 -3.55 2.00
N ALA A 199 6.35 -2.30 1.57
CA ALA A 199 6.32 -1.95 0.15
C ALA A 199 7.49 -2.58 -0.64
N ARG A 200 8.68 -2.73 -0.05
CA ARG A 200 9.79 -3.51 -0.64
C ARG A 200 9.46 -4.99 -0.76
N GLN A 201 8.84 -5.58 0.25
CA GLN A 201 8.41 -6.98 0.20
C GLN A 201 7.37 -7.20 -0.90
N ILE A 202 6.39 -6.29 -1.03
CA ILE A 202 5.39 -6.31 -2.10
C ILE A 202 6.07 -6.17 -3.48
N GLN A 203 7.05 -5.26 -3.62
CA GLN A 203 7.78 -5.08 -4.87
C GLN A 203 8.57 -6.34 -5.24
N ALA A 204 9.29 -6.94 -4.28
CA ALA A 204 10.01 -8.19 -4.50
C ALA A 204 9.07 -9.34 -4.88
N ALA A 205 7.91 -9.44 -4.24
CA ALA A 205 6.86 -10.41 -4.54
C ALA A 205 6.11 -10.14 -5.86
N ASN A 206 6.42 -9.03 -6.55
CA ASN A 206 5.87 -8.68 -7.85
C ASN A 206 6.94 -8.60 -8.96
N ARG A 207 8.15 -9.12 -8.71
CA ARG A 207 9.22 -9.20 -9.71
C ARG A 207 9.37 -10.63 -10.24
N PHE A 208 9.27 -10.79 -11.55
CA PHE A 208 9.42 -12.08 -12.24
C PHE A 208 10.62 -12.04 -13.18
N SER A 209 11.43 -13.09 -13.16
CA SER A 209 12.65 -13.16 -13.97
C SER A 209 12.57 -14.34 -14.94
N VAL A 210 12.80 -14.07 -16.22
CA VAL A 210 12.67 -15.03 -17.31
C VAL A 210 13.98 -15.07 -18.09
N SER A 211 14.38 -16.25 -18.55
CA SER A 211 15.52 -16.39 -19.45
C SER A 211 15.10 -16.09 -20.89
N GLY A 212 15.81 -15.23 -21.61
CA GLY A 212 15.51 -14.91 -23.02
C GLY A 212 15.43 -16.15 -23.92
N PRO A 213 16.43 -17.05 -23.92
CA PRO A 213 16.37 -18.31 -24.66
C PRO A 213 15.17 -19.18 -24.30
N ALA A 214 14.83 -19.26 -23.01
CA ALA A 214 13.68 -20.04 -22.56
C ALA A 214 12.36 -19.42 -23.08
N ALA A 215 12.22 -18.09 -23.01
CA ALA A 215 11.06 -17.37 -23.53
C ALA A 215 10.90 -17.56 -25.05
N LYS A 216 12.02 -17.63 -25.78
CA LYS A 216 12.02 -17.95 -27.22
C LYS A 216 11.64 -19.41 -27.51
N ALA A 217 12.02 -20.34 -26.64
CA ALA A 217 11.81 -21.76 -26.85
C ALA A 217 10.32 -22.16 -26.80
N GLY A 218 9.52 -21.49 -25.96
CA GLY A 218 8.08 -21.73 -25.91
C GLY A 218 7.41 -21.26 -24.62
N ALA A 219 6.29 -21.91 -24.28
CA ALA A 219 5.50 -21.56 -23.13
C ALA A 219 6.20 -21.87 -21.80
N LEU A 220 6.16 -20.91 -20.87
CA LEU A 220 6.79 -20.98 -19.55
C LEU A 220 5.80 -20.59 -18.45
N LEU A 221 6.01 -21.20 -17.29
CA LEU A 221 5.37 -20.80 -16.04
C LEU A 221 6.44 -20.35 -15.04
N VAL A 222 6.32 -19.13 -14.54
CA VAL A 222 7.36 -18.47 -13.73
C VAL A 222 6.75 -17.86 -12.49
N THR A 223 7.31 -18.16 -11.32
CA THR A 223 7.02 -17.48 -10.05
C THR A 223 8.08 -16.42 -9.78
N THR A 224 7.92 -15.64 -8.71
CA THR A 224 8.97 -14.72 -8.25
C THR A 224 10.24 -15.42 -7.78
N ALA A 225 10.16 -16.71 -7.44
CA ALA A 225 11.27 -17.53 -6.98
C ALA A 225 11.99 -18.29 -8.11
N GLY A 226 11.41 -18.34 -9.31
CA GLY A 226 12.03 -19.01 -10.45
C GLY A 226 11.05 -19.66 -11.42
N THR A 227 11.60 -20.35 -12.42
CA THR A 227 10.80 -21.10 -13.42
C THR A 227 10.28 -22.38 -12.78
N VAL A 228 9.00 -22.69 -13.00
CA VAL A 228 8.36 -23.92 -12.54
C VAL A 228 8.60 -25.03 -13.55
N ILE A 229 9.11 -26.16 -13.08
CA ILE A 229 9.37 -27.33 -13.94
C ILE A 229 8.09 -28.11 -14.25
N SER A 230 8.01 -28.61 -15.49
CA SER A 230 6.96 -29.52 -15.92
C SER A 230 7.23 -30.93 -15.38
N VAL A 231 6.19 -31.67 -14.99
CA VAL A 231 6.35 -33.04 -14.49
C VAL A 231 6.78 -33.97 -15.63
N GLU A 232 7.89 -34.70 -15.42
CA GLU A 232 8.52 -35.62 -16.39
C GLU A 232 7.63 -36.78 -16.88
N THR A 233 6.50 -37.05 -16.21
CA THR A 233 5.57 -38.12 -16.58
C THR A 233 4.63 -37.74 -17.75
N THR A 234 4.69 -36.49 -18.22
CA THR A 234 3.87 -36.01 -19.35
C THR A 234 4.69 -35.96 -20.63
N THR A 235 4.14 -36.49 -21.73
CA THR A 235 4.75 -36.41 -23.07
C THR A 235 4.44 -35.10 -23.81
N LEU A 236 3.53 -34.30 -23.27
CA LEU A 236 3.03 -33.05 -23.86
C LEU A 236 3.75 -31.85 -23.24
N SER A 237 4.28 -30.94 -24.05
CA SER A 237 4.81 -29.66 -23.55
C SER A 237 3.68 -28.64 -23.29
N LEU A 238 3.93 -27.62 -22.46
CA LEU A 238 2.96 -26.52 -22.24
C LEU A 238 2.56 -25.84 -23.55
N ARG A 239 3.51 -25.64 -24.46
CA ARG A 239 3.27 -25.08 -25.80
C ARG A 239 2.31 -25.96 -26.60
N ALA A 240 2.51 -27.28 -26.57
CA ALA A 240 1.64 -28.21 -27.26
C ALA A 240 0.23 -28.26 -26.63
N ALA A 241 0.10 -28.08 -25.32
CA ALA A 241 -1.20 -27.95 -24.65
C ALA A 241 -1.95 -26.68 -25.08
N VAL A 242 -1.26 -25.53 -25.21
CA VAL A 242 -1.84 -24.29 -25.77
C VAL A 242 -2.37 -24.54 -27.19
N SER A 243 -1.54 -25.12 -28.07
CA SER A 243 -1.95 -25.40 -29.45
C SER A 243 -3.13 -26.37 -29.53
N ALA A 244 -3.14 -27.42 -28.70
CA ALA A 244 -4.25 -28.37 -28.63
C ALA A 244 -5.56 -27.70 -28.17
N ALA A 245 -5.49 -26.80 -27.20
CA ALA A 245 -6.66 -26.03 -26.75
C ALA A 245 -7.20 -25.09 -27.82
N ILE A 246 -6.33 -24.38 -28.55
CA ILE A 246 -6.74 -23.53 -29.68
C ILE A 246 -7.43 -24.37 -30.76
N ALA A 247 -6.87 -25.53 -31.11
CA ALA A 247 -7.48 -26.44 -32.07
C ALA A 247 -8.86 -26.93 -31.60
N ALA A 248 -9.00 -27.30 -30.32
CA ALA A 248 -10.27 -27.70 -29.72
C ALA A 248 -11.30 -26.55 -29.75
N LEU A 249 -10.90 -25.32 -29.42
CA LEU A 249 -11.75 -24.13 -29.48
C LEU A 249 -12.25 -23.81 -30.89
N ASN A 250 -11.48 -24.17 -31.92
CA ASN A 250 -11.90 -24.02 -33.32
C ASN A 250 -12.89 -25.09 -33.77
N GLY A 251 -12.85 -26.28 -33.16
CA GLY A 251 -13.85 -27.34 -33.41
C GLY A 251 -15.21 -27.08 -32.76
N LEU A 252 -15.33 -26.09 -31.87
CA LEU A 252 -16.56 -25.79 -31.14
C LEU A 252 -17.47 -24.81 -31.89
N VAL A 253 -18.76 -25.11 -31.93
CA VAL A 253 -19.79 -24.18 -32.44
C VAL A 253 -20.11 -23.18 -31.34
N ALA A 254 -19.81 -21.90 -31.57
CA ALA A 254 -20.13 -20.83 -30.63
C ALA A 254 -21.65 -20.68 -30.46
N SER A 255 -22.15 -20.77 -29.23
CA SER A 255 -23.52 -20.37 -28.90
C SER A 255 -23.56 -18.89 -28.50
N VAL A 256 -24.61 -18.18 -28.90
CA VAL A 256 -24.76 -16.74 -28.58
C VAL A 256 -24.72 -16.55 -27.06
N GLY A 257 -23.68 -15.89 -26.56
CA GLY A 257 -23.52 -15.56 -25.14
C GLY A 257 -22.66 -16.51 -24.31
N ALA A 258 -22.09 -17.57 -24.88
CA ALA A 258 -21.16 -18.47 -24.19
C ALA A 258 -19.72 -18.25 -24.68
N GLY A 259 -18.83 -17.84 -23.78
CA GLY A 259 -17.39 -17.93 -24.01
C GLY A 259 -16.94 -19.40 -24.04
N LEU A 260 -16.04 -19.70 -24.98
CA LEU A 260 -15.45 -21.02 -25.12
C LEU A 260 -14.09 -21.02 -24.41
N ILE A 261 -13.91 -21.93 -23.46
CA ILE A 261 -12.64 -22.12 -22.73
C ILE A 261 -12.17 -23.57 -22.78
N VAL A 262 -10.85 -23.76 -22.85
CA VAL A 262 -10.21 -25.08 -22.74
C VAL A 262 -9.04 -24.99 -21.77
N GLY A 263 -9.05 -25.82 -20.73
CA GLY A 263 -7.95 -25.92 -19.76
C GLY A 263 -6.69 -26.47 -20.41
N ILE A 264 -5.53 -25.88 -20.09
CA ILE A 264 -4.22 -26.26 -20.69
C ILE A 264 -3.17 -26.69 -19.67
N SER A 265 -3.30 -26.26 -18.41
CA SER A 265 -2.40 -26.74 -17.35
C SER A 265 -3.04 -26.71 -15.98
N ALA A 266 -2.76 -27.74 -15.18
CA ALA A 266 -3.03 -27.75 -13.75
C ALA A 266 -1.73 -27.52 -12.97
N LEU A 267 -1.71 -26.52 -12.09
CA LEU A 267 -0.57 -26.26 -11.22
C LEU A 267 -0.75 -27.00 -9.90
N PHE A 268 0.12 -27.97 -9.67
CA PHE A 268 0.22 -28.68 -8.40
C PHE A 268 1.16 -27.90 -7.49
N TYR A 269 0.57 -27.17 -6.56
CA TYR A 269 1.28 -26.42 -5.55
C TYR A 269 1.37 -27.19 -4.25
N SER A 270 2.56 -27.26 -3.64
CA SER A 270 2.70 -27.67 -2.24
C SER A 270 2.62 -26.42 -1.38
N PRO A 271 1.53 -26.20 -0.61
CA PRO A 271 1.41 -24.99 0.18
C PRO A 271 2.51 -24.92 1.23
N LYS A 272 3.46 -24.00 1.05
CA LYS A 272 4.16 -23.41 2.20
C LYS A 272 3.18 -22.46 2.87
N LEU A 273 2.32 -23.01 3.71
CA LEU A 273 1.58 -22.24 4.71
C LEU A 273 2.16 -22.56 6.08
N ALA A 274 3.18 -21.78 6.44
CA ALA A 274 3.45 -21.40 7.81
C ALA A 274 4.23 -20.08 7.71
N ASN A 275 3.70 -18.99 8.30
CA ASN A 275 4.43 -17.74 8.61
C ASN A 275 4.18 -16.49 7.73
N GLY A 276 3.05 -16.36 7.02
CA GLY A 276 2.63 -15.06 6.47
C GLY A 276 3.37 -14.60 5.21
N GLU A 277 3.89 -15.52 4.41
CA GLU A 277 4.42 -15.21 3.07
C GLU A 277 3.28 -14.81 2.11
N LEU A 278 3.52 -13.79 1.27
CA LEU A 278 2.59 -13.34 0.25
C LEU A 278 2.18 -14.51 -0.67
N PRO A 279 0.93 -14.53 -1.20
CA PRO A 279 0.49 -15.60 -2.07
C PRO A 279 1.46 -15.78 -3.23
N GLU A 280 1.87 -17.02 -3.50
CA GLU A 280 2.73 -17.31 -4.63
C GLU A 280 1.99 -16.94 -5.93
N ARG A 281 2.39 -15.81 -6.49
CA ARG A 281 1.97 -15.32 -7.79
C ARG A 281 2.82 -15.99 -8.85
N TYR A 282 2.20 -16.29 -9.97
CA TYR A 282 2.89 -16.79 -11.14
C TYR A 282 2.46 -16.03 -12.38
N THR A 283 3.31 -16.10 -13.38
CA THR A 283 3.05 -15.70 -14.76
C THR A 283 3.05 -16.92 -15.64
N PHE A 284 2.21 -16.91 -16.67
CA PHE A 284 2.34 -17.80 -17.80
C PHE A 284 2.69 -16.95 -19.02
N SER A 285 3.70 -17.36 -19.77
CA SER A 285 4.13 -16.65 -20.97
C SER A 285 4.33 -17.60 -22.13
N THR A 286 4.15 -17.12 -23.35
CA THR A 286 4.40 -17.88 -24.58
C THR A 286 4.77 -16.93 -25.72
N PRO A 287 5.59 -17.33 -26.70
CA PRO A 287 5.76 -16.56 -27.92
C PRO A 287 4.41 -16.16 -28.53
N LEU A 288 4.27 -14.89 -28.92
CA LEU A 288 3.01 -14.37 -29.47
C LEU A 288 2.54 -15.18 -30.68
N SER A 289 3.47 -15.70 -31.48
CA SER A 289 3.19 -16.56 -32.63
C SER A 289 2.40 -17.83 -32.29
N ASP A 290 2.41 -18.28 -31.02
CA ASP A 290 1.63 -19.44 -30.59
C ASP A 290 0.12 -19.11 -30.43
N LEU A 291 -0.22 -17.83 -30.30
CA LEU A 291 -1.61 -17.34 -30.20
C LEU A 291 -2.07 -16.62 -31.48
N LEU A 292 -1.13 -15.98 -32.17
CA LEU A 292 -1.36 -15.19 -33.37
C LEU A 292 -0.19 -15.39 -34.37
N PRO A 293 -0.16 -16.53 -35.09
CA PRO A 293 0.97 -16.90 -35.96
C PRO A 293 1.18 -15.99 -37.18
N ASP A 294 0.10 -15.42 -37.71
CA ASP A 294 0.10 -14.68 -38.98
C ASP A 294 -0.13 -13.17 -38.79
N THR A 295 0.32 -12.58 -37.67
CA THR A 295 0.19 -11.11 -37.48
C THR A 295 1.06 -10.36 -38.48
N THR A 296 0.46 -9.37 -39.14
CA THR A 296 1.14 -8.41 -40.02
C THR A 296 1.30 -7.03 -39.37
N ASP A 297 0.91 -6.90 -38.11
CA ASP A 297 0.91 -5.63 -37.39
C ASP A 297 2.34 -5.20 -37.03
N ASP A 298 2.63 -3.91 -37.14
CA ASP A 298 3.90 -3.35 -36.66
C ASP A 298 3.87 -3.22 -35.13
N LEU A 299 4.15 -4.34 -34.45
CA LEU A 299 4.11 -4.42 -33.00
C LEU A 299 5.09 -3.44 -32.33
N SER A 300 6.20 -3.10 -32.98
CA SER A 300 7.17 -2.13 -32.46
C SER A 300 6.60 -0.71 -32.49
N ALA A 301 5.92 -0.32 -33.57
CA ALA A 301 5.21 0.96 -33.64
C ALA A 301 4.05 1.03 -32.63
N ILE A 302 3.25 -0.04 -32.52
CA ILE A 302 2.16 -0.11 -31.54
C ILE A 302 2.69 0.02 -30.11
N ALA A 303 3.81 -0.66 -29.78
CA ALA A 303 4.43 -0.58 -28.48
C ALA A 303 4.94 0.83 -28.14
N ALA A 304 5.50 1.54 -29.13
CA ALA A 304 6.00 2.91 -28.96
C ALA A 304 4.88 3.92 -28.64
N GLU A 305 3.66 3.65 -29.13
CA GLU A 305 2.46 4.46 -28.87
C GLU A 305 1.67 3.98 -27.63
N GLY A 306 2.08 2.88 -26.98
CA GLY A 306 1.33 2.27 -25.89
C GLY A 306 -0.03 1.69 -26.34
N GLY A 307 -0.11 1.25 -27.59
CA GLY A 307 -1.33 0.77 -28.22
C GLY A 307 -1.75 -0.65 -27.84
N THR A 308 -2.80 -1.13 -28.50
CA THR A 308 -3.38 -2.46 -28.27
C THR A 308 -3.56 -3.23 -29.56
N ILE A 309 -3.56 -4.56 -29.48
CA ILE A 309 -3.92 -5.47 -30.57
C ILE A 309 -5.05 -6.40 -30.12
N ASP A 310 -5.91 -6.79 -31.05
CA ASP A 310 -6.94 -7.80 -30.83
C ASP A 310 -6.35 -9.21 -30.99
N LEU A 311 -6.38 -9.99 -29.90
CA LEU A 311 -6.03 -11.41 -29.94
C LEU A 311 -7.29 -12.26 -30.05
N PRO A 312 -7.36 -13.27 -30.94
CA PRO A 312 -8.49 -14.21 -31.02
C PRO A 312 -8.53 -15.19 -29.83
N TYR A 313 -7.38 -15.39 -29.18
CA TYR A 313 -7.24 -16.21 -27.98
C TYR A 313 -6.41 -15.48 -26.93
N ARG A 314 -6.90 -15.53 -25.69
CA ARG A 314 -6.19 -15.02 -24.51
C ARG A 314 -6.13 -16.10 -23.45
N LEU A 315 -5.23 -15.95 -22.48
CA LEU A 315 -5.10 -16.89 -21.38
C LEU A 315 -5.57 -16.23 -20.08
N SER A 316 -6.10 -17.05 -19.20
CA SER A 316 -6.50 -16.67 -17.85
C SER A 316 -6.28 -17.85 -16.92
N SER A 317 -6.37 -17.62 -15.62
CA SER A 317 -6.33 -18.67 -14.61
C SER A 317 -7.58 -18.69 -13.73
N LYS A 318 -7.86 -19.85 -13.13
CA LYS A 318 -8.95 -20.05 -12.18
C LYS A 318 -8.56 -21.08 -11.12
N THR A 319 -9.24 -21.01 -9.97
CA THR A 319 -9.13 -22.06 -8.96
C THR A 319 -10.06 -23.24 -9.31
N ALA A 320 -9.46 -24.36 -9.71
CA ALA A 320 -10.11 -25.62 -10.00
C ALA A 320 -10.86 -26.22 -8.79
N ALA A 321 -11.68 -27.25 -9.03
CA ALA A 321 -12.50 -27.88 -7.99
C ALA A 321 -11.68 -28.51 -6.85
N ASN A 322 -10.49 -29.02 -7.18
CA ASN A 322 -9.52 -29.57 -6.23
C ASN A 322 -8.71 -28.49 -5.48
N GLY A 323 -8.98 -27.20 -5.74
CA GLY A 323 -8.31 -26.07 -5.08
C GLY A 323 -7.00 -25.62 -5.74
N GLN A 324 -6.57 -26.29 -6.80
CA GLN A 324 -5.38 -25.92 -7.57
C GLN A 324 -5.68 -24.79 -8.55
N SER A 325 -4.64 -24.07 -8.97
CA SER A 325 -4.76 -23.09 -10.04
C SER A 325 -4.66 -23.79 -11.39
N GLU A 326 -5.53 -23.42 -12.32
CA GLU A 326 -5.62 -23.97 -13.66
C GLU A 326 -5.53 -22.82 -14.66
N VAL A 327 -4.60 -22.91 -15.62
CA VAL A 327 -4.52 -21.99 -16.76
C VAL A 327 -5.36 -22.56 -17.89
N PHE A 328 -6.11 -21.70 -18.57
CA PHE A 328 -6.97 -22.05 -19.68
C PHE A 328 -6.87 -21.03 -20.80
N VAL A 329 -7.12 -21.49 -22.02
CA VAL A 329 -7.25 -20.64 -23.21
C VAL A 329 -8.70 -20.22 -23.38
N VAL A 330 -8.91 -18.96 -23.70
CA VAL A 330 -10.22 -18.33 -23.92
C VAL A 330 -10.29 -17.84 -25.35
N LYS A 331 -11.33 -18.24 -26.08
CA LYS A 331 -11.65 -17.64 -27.38
C LYS A 331 -12.38 -16.32 -27.16
N THR A 332 -11.82 -15.22 -27.64
CA THR A 332 -12.38 -13.87 -27.47
C THR A 332 -13.32 -13.52 -28.62
N ASP A 333 -14.24 -12.60 -28.38
CA ASP A 333 -15.18 -12.10 -29.41
C ASP A 333 -15.25 -10.57 -29.48
N GLY A 334 -14.50 -9.86 -28.64
CA GLY A 334 -14.47 -8.40 -28.56
C GLY A 334 -15.72 -7.77 -27.95
N ALA A 335 -16.81 -8.53 -27.78
CA ALA A 335 -18.10 -8.03 -27.30
C ALA A 335 -18.38 -8.44 -25.85
N ILE A 336 -18.28 -9.73 -25.56
CA ILE A 336 -18.48 -10.32 -24.24
C ILE A 336 -17.13 -10.61 -23.60
N LEU A 337 -16.20 -11.12 -24.41
CA LEU A 337 -14.83 -11.43 -24.01
C LEU A 337 -13.88 -10.47 -24.71
N PRO A 338 -13.26 -9.53 -23.97
CA PRO A 338 -12.34 -8.56 -24.55
C PRO A 338 -11.22 -9.22 -25.34
N SER A 339 -11.04 -8.81 -26.59
CA SER A 339 -9.94 -9.25 -27.46
C SER A 339 -8.70 -8.36 -27.35
N ARG A 340 -8.87 -7.07 -27.02
CA ARG A 340 -7.79 -6.09 -26.95
C ARG A 340 -6.79 -6.40 -25.83
N VAL A 341 -5.51 -6.41 -26.18
CA VAL A 341 -4.35 -6.62 -25.28
C VAL A 341 -3.34 -5.50 -25.48
N ASN A 342 -2.81 -4.95 -24.38
CA ASN A 342 -1.79 -3.90 -24.43
C ASN A 342 -0.46 -4.43 -24.96
N VAL A 343 0.21 -3.62 -25.77
CA VAL A 343 1.56 -3.92 -26.28
C VAL A 343 2.56 -2.98 -25.60
N LEU A 344 3.56 -3.55 -24.93
CA LEU A 344 4.55 -2.83 -24.14
C LEU A 344 5.96 -3.05 -24.70
N ALA A 345 6.71 -1.97 -24.90
CA ALA A 345 8.11 -2.07 -25.28
C ALA A 345 8.96 -2.51 -24.07
N ALA A 346 9.86 -3.47 -24.26
CA ALA A 346 10.84 -3.85 -23.26
C ALA A 346 12.01 -2.84 -23.25
N THR A 347 12.32 -2.32 -22.08
CA THR A 347 13.44 -1.37 -21.89
C THR A 347 14.70 -2.12 -21.48
N TYR A 348 15.81 -1.89 -22.18
CA TYR A 348 17.11 -2.46 -21.85
C TYR A 348 17.80 -1.64 -20.75
N ASP A 349 18.18 -2.30 -19.65
CA ASP A 349 19.04 -1.75 -18.61
C ASP A 349 20.47 -2.28 -18.80
N ALA A 350 21.35 -1.41 -19.27
CA ALA A 350 22.76 -1.74 -19.52
C ALA A 350 23.57 -2.03 -18.25
N GLN A 351 23.14 -1.56 -17.08
CA GLN A 351 23.84 -1.86 -15.81
C GLN A 351 23.52 -3.26 -15.32
N GLN A 352 22.27 -3.69 -15.50
CA GLN A 352 21.82 -5.03 -15.09
C GLN A 352 21.99 -6.08 -16.18
N ASN A 353 22.24 -5.67 -17.43
CA ASN A 353 22.22 -6.53 -18.61
C ASN A 353 20.88 -7.29 -18.73
N LEU A 354 19.77 -6.57 -18.56
CA LEU A 354 18.42 -7.11 -18.57
C LEU A 354 17.47 -6.23 -19.36
N TYR A 355 16.55 -6.86 -20.08
CA TYR A 355 15.33 -6.20 -20.53
C TYR A 355 14.30 -6.17 -19.40
N SER A 356 13.49 -5.14 -19.33
CA SER A 356 12.47 -4.99 -18.30
C SER A 356 11.16 -4.39 -18.81
N VAL A 357 10.05 -4.80 -18.21
CA VAL A 357 8.73 -4.18 -18.37
C VAL A 357 8.13 -4.00 -16.97
N THR A 358 7.60 -2.82 -16.69
CA THR A 358 6.84 -2.56 -15.45
C THR A 358 5.41 -2.17 -15.82
N THR A 359 4.44 -2.89 -15.25
CA THR A 359 3.02 -2.65 -15.52
C THR A 359 2.48 -1.49 -14.69
N ALA A 360 1.43 -0.82 -15.19
CA ALA A 360 0.76 0.29 -14.51
C ALA A 360 -0.18 -0.16 -13.35
N ASN A 361 -0.05 -1.40 -12.88
CA ASN A 361 -0.90 -1.92 -11.81
C ASN A 361 -0.57 -1.27 -10.47
N THR A 362 -1.51 -1.37 -9.53
CA THR A 362 -1.27 -0.99 -8.14
C THR A 362 -1.48 -2.21 -7.22
N PRO A 363 -0.41 -2.77 -6.63
CA PRO A 363 1.01 -2.44 -6.84
C PRO A 363 1.55 -2.83 -8.24
N PRO A 364 2.60 -2.15 -8.74
CA PRO A 364 3.16 -2.45 -10.06
C PRO A 364 3.87 -3.82 -10.06
N ARG A 365 3.91 -4.46 -11.23
CA ARG A 365 4.63 -5.72 -11.45
C ARG A 365 5.75 -5.51 -12.46
N THR A 366 6.91 -6.08 -12.17
CA THR A 366 8.10 -5.95 -13.01
C THR A 366 8.49 -7.31 -13.54
N LEU A 367 8.61 -7.44 -14.85
CA LEU A 367 9.20 -8.61 -15.49
C LEU A 367 10.56 -8.24 -16.06
N THR A 368 11.51 -9.17 -15.97
CA THR A 368 12.84 -9.02 -16.57
C THR A 368 13.24 -10.22 -17.40
N TRP A 369 13.95 -9.97 -18.50
CA TRP A 369 14.47 -10.99 -19.41
C TRP A 369 15.97 -10.84 -19.61
N THR A 370 16.72 -11.94 -19.56
CA THR A 370 18.12 -11.94 -20.01
C THR A 370 18.19 -11.83 -21.53
N PRO A 371 19.10 -11.01 -22.11
CA PRO A 371 19.29 -10.93 -23.55
C PRO A 371 19.75 -12.27 -24.15
N ILE A 372 19.36 -12.56 -25.40
CA ILE A 372 19.96 -13.67 -26.18
C ILE A 372 21.23 -13.18 -26.90
N VAL A 373 21.21 -11.92 -27.35
CA VAL A 373 22.34 -11.20 -27.93
C VAL A 373 22.51 -9.91 -27.12
N GLU A 374 23.74 -9.56 -26.72
CA GLU A 374 23.94 -8.32 -25.95
C GLU A 374 23.93 -7.10 -26.89
N PRO A 375 23.11 -6.07 -26.64
CA PRO A 375 23.11 -4.86 -27.45
C PRO A 375 24.50 -4.19 -27.47
N GLY A 376 25.10 -4.07 -28.66
CA GLY A 376 26.37 -3.37 -28.88
C GLY A 376 27.64 -4.22 -28.88
N ASN A 377 27.54 -5.56 -28.74
CA ASN A 377 28.70 -6.45 -28.90
C ASN A 377 28.82 -6.99 -30.34
N ASN A 378 29.61 -6.34 -31.19
CA ASN A 378 29.89 -6.85 -32.54
C ASN A 378 30.89 -8.05 -32.54
N SER A 379 30.89 -8.88 -31.49
CA SER A 379 31.88 -9.95 -31.30
C SER A 379 31.38 -11.29 -31.82
N SER A 380 32.19 -11.93 -32.67
CA SER A 380 31.98 -13.29 -33.22
C SER A 380 32.43 -14.42 -32.26
N THR A 381 32.48 -14.15 -30.96
CA THR A 381 32.90 -15.14 -29.95
C THR A 381 31.68 -15.86 -29.39
N THR A 382 31.77 -17.18 -29.22
CA THR A 382 30.75 -18.03 -28.60
C THR A 382 30.16 -17.36 -27.36
N PRO A 383 28.82 -17.34 -27.17
CA PRO A 383 28.20 -16.63 -26.05
C PRO A 383 28.81 -17.09 -24.72
N ALA A 384 29.03 -16.14 -23.81
CA ALA A 384 29.32 -16.46 -22.43
C ALA A 384 28.20 -17.39 -21.91
N GLU A 385 28.57 -18.42 -21.15
CA GLU A 385 27.66 -19.39 -20.55
C GLU A 385 26.50 -18.65 -19.88
N GLN A 386 25.32 -18.74 -20.49
CA GLN A 386 24.18 -17.93 -20.12
C GLN A 386 23.62 -18.49 -18.81
N SER A 387 23.62 -17.67 -17.75
CA SER A 387 23.21 -18.12 -16.41
C SER A 387 21.88 -18.85 -16.47
N GLU A 388 21.87 -20.12 -16.05
CA GLU A 388 20.66 -20.94 -16.04
C GLU A 388 19.61 -20.29 -15.12
N PRO A 389 18.33 -20.22 -15.55
CA PRO A 389 17.28 -19.62 -14.75
C PRO A 389 17.12 -20.42 -13.44
N ALA A 390 16.92 -19.71 -12.32
CA ALA A 390 16.61 -20.34 -11.05
C ALA A 390 15.37 -21.23 -11.22
N ILE A 391 15.48 -22.50 -10.85
CA ILE A 391 14.36 -23.45 -10.85
C ILE A 391 13.63 -23.31 -9.52
N TYR A 392 12.31 -23.20 -9.58
CA TYR A 392 11.45 -23.24 -8.39
C TYR A 392 11.00 -24.68 -8.11
N PRO A 393 11.50 -25.35 -7.06
CA PRO A 393 11.16 -26.75 -6.76
C PRO A 393 9.82 -26.91 -6.00
N GLY A 394 9.20 -25.82 -5.54
CA GLY A 394 8.01 -25.87 -4.67
C GLY A 394 6.67 -26.06 -5.42
N ALA A 395 6.70 -26.04 -6.75
CA ALA A 395 5.54 -26.30 -7.59
C ALA A 395 5.95 -27.19 -8.76
N THR A 396 4.97 -27.90 -9.30
CA THR A 396 5.09 -28.58 -10.59
C THR A 396 3.88 -28.25 -11.45
N VAL A 397 4.11 -28.09 -12.74
CA VAL A 397 3.03 -27.89 -13.71
C VAL A 397 2.80 -29.17 -14.51
N THR A 398 1.54 -29.55 -14.66
CA THR A 398 1.13 -30.70 -15.47
C THR A 398 0.32 -30.17 -16.64
N PRO A 399 0.84 -30.26 -17.88
CA PRO A 399 0.08 -29.99 -19.09
C PRO A 399 -1.13 -30.94 -19.16
N ILE A 400 -2.31 -30.40 -19.48
CA ILE A 400 -3.54 -31.19 -19.62
C ILE A 400 -4.06 -31.07 -21.05
N GLU A 401 -4.50 -32.19 -21.62
CA GLU A 401 -5.11 -32.20 -22.95
C GLU A 401 -6.62 -31.93 -22.85
N GLY A 402 -7.05 -30.83 -23.46
CA GLY A 402 -8.39 -30.75 -24.05
C GLY A 402 -9.59 -30.86 -23.11
N ARG A 403 -9.46 -30.51 -21.82
CA ARG A 403 -10.65 -30.40 -20.95
C ARG A 403 -11.50 -29.22 -21.43
N THR A 404 -12.46 -29.53 -22.29
CA THR A 404 -13.43 -28.56 -22.80
C THR A 404 -14.49 -28.35 -21.76
N ASP A 405 -14.39 -27.21 -21.09
CA ASP A 405 -15.28 -26.80 -20.03
C ASP A 405 -16.25 -25.76 -20.66
N ILE A 406 -17.43 -26.19 -21.13
CA ILE A 406 -18.49 -25.23 -21.55
C ILE A 406 -19.07 -24.62 -20.28
N PHE A 407 -18.49 -23.51 -19.83
CA PHE A 407 -18.91 -22.87 -18.60
C PHE A 407 -19.96 -21.78 -18.87
N PRO A 408 -21.14 -21.83 -18.23
CA PRO A 408 -22.08 -20.72 -18.19
C PRO A 408 -21.59 -19.52 -17.31
N GLY A 409 -20.28 -19.40 -17.05
CA GLY A 409 -19.70 -18.48 -16.05
C GLY A 409 -18.59 -17.56 -16.60
N VAL A 410 -18.67 -17.20 -17.87
CA VAL A 410 -17.58 -16.57 -18.66
C VAL A 410 -17.16 -15.16 -18.19
N VAL A 411 -17.77 -14.61 -17.14
CA VAL A 411 -17.26 -13.38 -16.48
C VAL A 411 -16.37 -13.65 -15.27
N GLU A 412 -16.06 -14.93 -14.97
CA GLU A 412 -14.99 -15.24 -14.02
C GLU A 412 -13.58 -15.22 -14.66
N ALA A 413 -13.45 -15.26 -15.99
CA ALA A 413 -12.17 -15.10 -16.66
C ALA A 413 -11.84 -13.61 -16.77
N SER A 414 -10.94 -13.11 -15.92
CA SER A 414 -10.40 -11.76 -16.07
C SER A 414 -9.02 -11.78 -16.68
N PHE A 415 -8.80 -10.90 -17.64
CA PHE A 415 -7.52 -10.80 -18.33
C PHE A 415 -6.63 -9.79 -17.64
N ASP A 416 -5.52 -10.30 -17.16
CA ASP A 416 -4.43 -9.54 -16.59
C ASP A 416 -3.16 -9.94 -17.34
N ASP A 417 -3.00 -9.34 -18.52
CA ASP A 417 -2.07 -9.77 -19.55
C ASP A 417 -1.57 -8.58 -20.38
N PHE A 418 -0.46 -8.81 -21.07
CA PHE A 418 0.12 -7.88 -22.03
C PHE A 418 0.99 -8.64 -23.03
N ILE A 419 1.30 -7.99 -24.14
CA ILE A 419 2.33 -8.41 -25.08
C ILE A 419 3.55 -7.54 -24.85
N THR A 420 4.74 -8.13 -24.79
CA THR A 420 5.98 -7.38 -24.80
C THR A 420 6.76 -7.57 -26.09
N VAL A 421 7.29 -6.45 -26.58
CA VAL A 421 8.09 -6.38 -27.81
C VAL A 421 9.50 -5.95 -27.43
N PHE A 422 10.49 -6.69 -27.91
CA PHE A 422 11.91 -6.42 -27.69
C PHE A 422 12.51 -5.74 -28.92
N PRO A 423 13.63 -5.01 -28.77
CA PRO A 423 14.45 -4.61 -29.90
C PRO A 423 14.78 -5.79 -30.82
N ALA A 424 14.76 -5.57 -32.14
CA ALA A 424 14.91 -6.65 -33.13
C ALA A 424 16.25 -7.41 -33.02
N ASP A 425 17.28 -6.72 -32.53
CA ASP A 425 18.63 -7.25 -32.28
C ASP A 425 18.73 -8.08 -30.99
N SER A 426 17.72 -8.04 -30.11
CA SER A 426 17.71 -8.82 -28.85
C SER A 426 17.71 -10.34 -29.05
N GLY A 427 17.23 -10.80 -30.22
CA GLY A 427 16.99 -12.21 -30.54
C GLY A 427 15.75 -12.83 -29.88
N ILE A 428 15.04 -12.08 -29.02
CA ILE A 428 13.83 -12.51 -28.29
C ILE A 428 12.59 -12.12 -29.11
N PRO A 429 11.69 -13.07 -29.46
CA PRO A 429 10.46 -12.74 -30.19
C PRO A 429 9.47 -11.99 -29.28
N PRO A 430 8.42 -11.35 -29.83
CA PRO A 430 7.33 -10.83 -29.02
C PRO A 430 6.71 -11.91 -28.13
N ILE A 431 6.52 -11.60 -26.85
CA ILE A 431 6.02 -12.55 -25.84
C ILE A 431 4.68 -12.08 -25.32
N TYR A 432 3.68 -12.96 -25.34
CA TYR A 432 2.45 -12.78 -24.59
C TYR A 432 2.66 -13.24 -23.14
N VAL A 433 2.24 -12.43 -22.18
CA VAL A 433 2.35 -12.69 -20.74
C VAL A 433 0.99 -12.52 -20.08
N MET A 434 0.57 -13.50 -19.29
CA MET A 434 -0.57 -13.39 -18.37
C MET A 434 -0.12 -13.57 -16.92
N PHE A 435 -0.78 -12.90 -15.99
CA PHE A 435 -0.63 -13.06 -14.55
C PHE A 435 -1.80 -13.83 -13.95
N LYS A 436 -1.52 -14.66 -12.94
CA LYS A 436 -2.56 -15.32 -12.14
C LYS A 436 -3.66 -14.33 -11.73
N ASP A 437 -4.93 -14.70 -11.93
CA ASP A 437 -6.08 -13.87 -11.58
C ASP A 437 -6.06 -13.54 -10.07
N ARG A 438 -6.13 -12.24 -9.75
CA ARG A 438 -6.11 -11.75 -8.36
C ARG A 438 -7.28 -12.26 -7.52
N ARG A 439 -8.36 -12.73 -8.14
CA ARG A 439 -9.49 -13.39 -7.46
C ARG A 439 -9.12 -14.76 -6.89
N GLU A 440 -8.00 -15.33 -7.30
CA GLU A 440 -7.45 -16.55 -6.71
C GLU A 440 -6.57 -16.28 -5.48
N ASP A 441 -6.17 -15.02 -5.25
CA ASP A 441 -5.38 -14.65 -4.08
C ASP A 441 -6.27 -14.55 -2.83
N PRO A 442 -5.74 -14.90 -1.65
CA PRO A 442 -6.40 -14.64 -0.39
C PRO A 442 -6.57 -13.14 -0.15
N GLY A 443 -7.56 -12.78 0.64
CA GLY A 443 -7.72 -11.39 1.07
C GLY A 443 -8.77 -11.18 2.13
N VAL A 444 -8.68 -10.00 2.76
CA VAL A 444 -9.55 -9.57 3.84
C VAL A 444 -10.62 -8.63 3.30
N VAL A 445 -11.85 -8.83 3.72
CA VAL A 445 -12.97 -8.02 3.26
C VAL A 445 -12.98 -6.63 3.90
N THR A 446 -13.15 -5.62 3.07
CA THR A 446 -13.25 -4.19 3.43
C THR A 446 -14.54 -3.58 2.85
N GLY A 447 -14.80 -2.31 3.16
CA GLY A 447 -15.99 -1.60 2.70
C GLY A 447 -17.20 -1.71 3.64
N ASN A 448 -18.19 -0.86 3.43
CA ASN A 448 -19.35 -0.71 4.33
C ASN A 448 -20.68 -1.18 3.72
N GLY A 449 -20.74 -1.39 2.41
CA GLY A 449 -21.99 -1.62 1.70
C GLY A 449 -22.91 -0.39 1.75
N GLN A 450 -24.15 -0.57 1.32
CA GLN A 450 -25.16 0.49 1.26
C GLN A 450 -26.47 0.02 1.92
N PRO A 451 -27.24 0.94 2.54
CA PRO A 451 -28.59 0.61 2.97
C PRO A 451 -29.46 0.27 1.76
N VAL A 452 -30.22 -0.83 1.86
CA VAL A 452 -31.13 -1.27 0.79
C VAL A 452 -32.56 -1.26 1.30
N THR A 453 -33.50 -0.82 0.47
CA THR A 453 -34.93 -0.76 0.80
C THR A 453 -35.76 -1.47 -0.26
N GLY A 454 -36.92 -1.98 0.13
CA GLY A 454 -37.79 -2.75 -0.77
C GLY A 454 -37.14 -4.04 -1.26
N ASN A 455 -37.36 -4.37 -2.53
CA ASN A 455 -36.75 -5.52 -3.19
C ASN A 455 -35.31 -5.19 -3.57
N TRP A 456 -34.36 -5.80 -2.87
CA TRP A 456 -32.93 -5.52 -2.99
C TRP A 456 -32.40 -5.75 -4.42
N LEU A 457 -32.74 -6.89 -5.03
CA LEU A 457 -32.24 -7.27 -6.35
C LEU A 457 -33.02 -6.65 -7.53
N ASP A 458 -34.01 -5.78 -7.30
CA ASP A 458 -34.69 -5.05 -8.38
C ASP A 458 -33.75 -4.06 -9.09
N ALA A 459 -32.69 -3.63 -8.41
CA ALA A 459 -31.64 -2.81 -9.02
C ALA A 459 -30.63 -3.64 -9.83
N ALA A 460 -30.60 -4.97 -9.69
CA ALA A 460 -29.58 -5.80 -10.34
C ALA A 460 -29.73 -5.89 -11.87
N SER A 461 -30.87 -5.47 -12.44
CA SER A 461 -31.10 -5.37 -13.89
C SER A 461 -31.08 -3.93 -14.44
N ARG A 462 -30.72 -2.93 -13.61
CA ARG A 462 -30.75 -1.51 -13.97
C ARG A 462 -29.53 -0.75 -13.45
N GLY A 463 -29.22 0.39 -14.07
CA GLY A 463 -28.17 1.31 -13.59
C GLY A 463 -26.82 0.61 -13.38
N GLU A 464 -26.23 0.80 -12.20
CA GLU A 464 -24.96 0.17 -11.79
C GLU A 464 -25.11 -1.23 -11.18
N GLY A 465 -26.31 -1.79 -11.14
CA GLY A 465 -26.60 -3.02 -10.40
C GLY A 465 -26.93 -2.76 -8.92
N ALA A 466 -27.27 -3.83 -8.19
CA ALA A 466 -27.63 -3.74 -6.78
C ALA A 466 -26.37 -3.66 -5.90
N ALA A 467 -26.27 -2.64 -5.04
CA ALA A 467 -25.22 -2.55 -4.05
C ALA A 467 -25.29 -3.69 -3.03
N ILE A 468 -24.17 -4.06 -2.44
CA ILE A 468 -24.14 -5.00 -1.31
C ILE A 468 -24.78 -4.33 -0.10
N ALA A 469 -25.76 -5.00 0.52
CA ALA A 469 -26.46 -4.46 1.68
C ALA A 469 -25.52 -4.28 2.88
N SER A 470 -25.61 -3.15 3.59
CA SER A 470 -24.77 -2.84 4.74
C SER A 470 -24.85 -3.91 5.85
N GLN A 471 -26.04 -4.47 6.09
CA GLN A 471 -26.24 -5.56 7.05
C GLN A 471 -25.52 -6.88 6.68
N LEU A 472 -25.22 -7.09 5.40
CA LEU A 472 -24.35 -8.20 4.96
C LEU A 472 -22.89 -7.79 5.07
N ALA A 473 -22.57 -6.53 4.76
CA ALA A 473 -21.20 -6.01 4.84
C ALA A 473 -20.64 -6.09 6.26
N ASP A 474 -21.44 -5.78 7.28
CA ASP A 474 -21.05 -5.89 8.69
C ASP A 474 -20.72 -7.33 9.10
N GLN A 475 -21.33 -8.32 8.45
CA GLN A 475 -21.02 -9.74 8.67
C GLN A 475 -19.79 -10.21 7.89
N LEU A 476 -19.36 -9.49 6.85
CA LEU A 476 -18.24 -9.87 6.00
C LEU A 476 -16.94 -9.16 6.39
N LYS A 477 -17.04 -7.90 6.81
CA LYS A 477 -15.90 -7.01 7.10
C LYS A 477 -14.91 -7.66 8.07
N GLY A 478 -13.63 -7.59 7.73
CA GLY A 478 -12.54 -8.18 8.51
C GLY A 478 -12.41 -9.71 8.40
N LYS A 479 -13.29 -10.40 7.67
CA LYS A 479 -13.11 -11.83 7.38
C LYS A 479 -12.10 -12.02 6.27
N GLU A 480 -11.25 -13.02 6.44
CA GLU A 480 -10.30 -13.47 5.43
C GLU A 480 -10.89 -14.63 4.62
N PHE A 481 -10.69 -14.59 3.30
CA PHE A 481 -11.05 -15.66 2.39
C PHE A 481 -9.82 -16.08 1.60
N LYS A 482 -9.69 -17.40 1.35
CA LYS A 482 -8.59 -17.96 0.57
C LYS A 482 -8.62 -17.61 -0.92
N ASN A 483 -9.80 -17.27 -1.45
CA ASN A 483 -10.04 -16.84 -2.83
C ASN A 483 -11.48 -16.31 -2.96
N PHE A 484 -11.77 -15.59 -4.05
CA PHE A 484 -13.06 -14.98 -4.33
C PHE A 484 -14.19 -16.00 -4.49
N LYS A 485 -13.89 -17.21 -4.96
CA LYS A 485 -14.84 -18.33 -5.02
C LYS A 485 -15.37 -18.69 -3.63
N SER A 486 -14.47 -18.73 -2.64
CA SER A 486 -14.84 -18.99 -1.24
C SER A 486 -15.64 -17.83 -0.65
N PHE A 487 -15.26 -16.59 -0.98
CA PHE A 487 -16.03 -15.40 -0.63
C PHE A 487 -17.45 -15.45 -1.23
N ARG A 488 -17.60 -15.67 -2.54
CA ARG A 488 -18.91 -15.73 -3.22
C ARG A 488 -19.80 -16.82 -2.63
N LYS A 489 -19.23 -17.99 -2.32
CA LYS A 489 -19.97 -19.07 -1.65
C LYS A 489 -20.50 -18.60 -0.29
N PHE A 490 -19.63 -18.03 0.54
CA PHE A 490 -20.00 -17.53 1.85
C PHE A 490 -21.01 -16.37 1.78
N PHE A 491 -20.82 -15.45 0.84
CA PHE A 491 -21.73 -14.34 0.56
C PHE A 491 -23.16 -14.82 0.34
N TRP A 492 -23.38 -15.78 -0.56
CA TRP A 492 -24.73 -16.31 -0.78
C TRP A 492 -25.25 -17.10 0.42
N THR A 493 -24.39 -17.79 1.17
CA THR A 493 -24.78 -18.43 2.43
C THR A 493 -25.29 -17.41 3.45
N ILE A 494 -24.63 -16.28 3.67
CA ILE A 494 -25.10 -15.27 4.63
C ILE A 494 -26.38 -14.56 4.15
N VAL A 495 -26.54 -14.35 2.83
CA VAL A 495 -27.82 -13.85 2.26
C VAL A 495 -28.97 -14.79 2.63
N SER A 496 -28.72 -16.12 2.67
CA SER A 496 -29.74 -17.10 3.03
C SER A 496 -30.16 -17.05 4.50
N LEU A 497 -29.27 -16.58 5.38
CA LEU A 497 -29.46 -16.47 6.83
C LEU A 497 -30.15 -15.16 7.23
N ASP A 498 -30.10 -14.14 6.37
CA ASP A 498 -30.80 -12.89 6.59
C ASP A 498 -32.31 -13.06 6.33
N PRO A 499 -33.17 -12.92 7.35
CA PRO A 499 -34.60 -13.21 7.18
C PRO A 499 -35.31 -12.22 6.23
N VAL A 500 -34.82 -10.98 6.12
CA VAL A 500 -35.43 -9.95 5.28
C VAL A 500 -35.02 -10.15 3.82
N LEU A 501 -33.73 -10.39 3.55
CA LEU A 501 -33.23 -10.57 2.19
C LEU A 501 -33.59 -11.96 1.63
N SER A 502 -33.45 -13.03 2.43
CA SER A 502 -33.76 -14.41 2.03
C SER A 502 -35.24 -14.59 1.65
N ALA A 503 -36.14 -13.85 2.29
CA ALA A 503 -37.58 -13.90 2.00
C ALA A 503 -37.94 -13.39 0.59
N GLN A 504 -37.06 -12.62 -0.05
CA GLN A 504 -37.28 -12.08 -1.41
C GLN A 504 -37.06 -13.13 -2.51
N PHE A 505 -36.44 -14.27 -2.19
CA PHE A 505 -36.14 -15.33 -3.15
C PHE A 505 -37.25 -16.39 -3.20
N LYS A 506 -37.52 -16.90 -4.40
CA LYS A 506 -38.36 -18.09 -4.59
C LYS A 506 -37.71 -19.32 -3.92
N GLY A 507 -38.53 -20.30 -3.52
CA GLY A 507 -38.08 -21.49 -2.78
C GLY A 507 -36.86 -22.20 -3.39
N ALA A 508 -36.84 -22.39 -4.72
CA ALA A 508 -35.69 -22.99 -5.41
C ALA A 508 -34.39 -22.18 -5.23
N ASN A 509 -34.47 -20.85 -5.35
CA ASN A 509 -33.32 -19.97 -5.14
C ASN A 509 -32.90 -19.96 -3.66
N ARG A 510 -33.82 -20.03 -2.70
CA ARG A 510 -33.50 -20.15 -1.27
C ARG A 510 -32.66 -21.39 -0.97
N THR A 511 -32.96 -22.52 -1.62
CA THR A 511 -32.14 -23.74 -1.52
C THR A 511 -30.74 -23.55 -2.10
N LEU A 512 -30.61 -22.85 -3.22
CA LEU A 512 -29.31 -22.58 -3.85
C LEU A 512 -28.42 -21.71 -2.95
N ILE A 513 -28.94 -20.57 -2.47
CA ILE A 513 -28.16 -19.65 -1.65
C ILE A 513 -27.79 -20.26 -0.30
N LYS A 514 -28.65 -21.12 0.27
CA LYS A 514 -28.33 -21.89 1.49
C LYS A 514 -27.10 -22.79 1.30
N ASN A 515 -26.92 -23.34 0.10
CA ASN A 515 -25.75 -24.15 -0.27
C ASN A 515 -24.56 -23.30 -0.76
N GLY A 516 -24.70 -21.97 -0.76
CA GLY A 516 -23.69 -21.02 -1.23
C GLY A 516 -23.63 -20.88 -2.76
N THR A 517 -24.65 -21.33 -3.48
CA THR A 517 -24.76 -21.19 -4.93
C THR A 517 -25.50 -19.90 -5.27
N SER A 518 -25.03 -19.21 -6.31
CA SER A 518 -25.68 -18.00 -6.82
C SER A 518 -27.11 -18.29 -7.29
N PRO A 519 -28.10 -17.45 -6.93
CA PRO A 519 -29.48 -17.68 -7.33
C PRO A 519 -29.70 -17.38 -8.81
N PHE A 520 -30.68 -18.04 -9.44
CA PHE A 520 -31.08 -17.76 -10.82
C PHE A 520 -31.81 -16.42 -10.94
N THR A 521 -31.53 -15.70 -12.03
CA THR A 521 -32.29 -14.53 -12.46
C THR A 521 -33.56 -14.97 -13.19
N ILE A 522 -34.47 -14.02 -13.45
CA ILE A 522 -35.65 -14.29 -14.29
C ILE A 522 -35.23 -14.60 -15.74
N PRO A 523 -35.94 -15.47 -16.48
CA PRO A 523 -35.54 -15.91 -17.82
C PRO A 523 -35.29 -14.76 -18.80
N SER A 524 -36.07 -13.67 -18.68
CA SER A 524 -35.82 -12.50 -19.50
C SER A 524 -34.41 -12.00 -19.25
N GLU A 525 -33.88 -11.93 -18.04
CA GLU A 525 -32.57 -11.37 -17.68
C GLU A 525 -31.37 -12.31 -17.90
N GLN A 526 -31.59 -13.49 -18.46
CA GLN A 526 -30.56 -14.48 -18.78
C GLN A 526 -29.99 -14.24 -20.18
N VAL A 527 -28.73 -14.63 -20.41
CA VAL A 527 -28.08 -14.54 -21.73
C VAL A 527 -27.30 -15.82 -22.02
N GLY A 528 -27.75 -16.60 -23.01
CA GLY A 528 -27.15 -17.89 -23.35
C GLY A 528 -27.17 -18.84 -22.14
N GLY A 529 -26.02 -19.42 -21.80
CA GLY A 529 -25.87 -20.25 -20.60
C GLY A 529 -25.90 -19.48 -19.28
N ARG A 530 -25.75 -18.15 -19.30
CA ARG A 530 -25.62 -17.32 -18.08
C ARG A 530 -27.00 -17.03 -17.51
N GLY A 531 -27.36 -17.80 -16.47
CA GLY A 531 -28.67 -17.74 -15.82
C GLY A 531 -28.69 -17.23 -14.39
N GLN A 532 -27.53 -17.01 -13.75
CA GLN A 532 -27.42 -16.68 -12.33
C GLN A 532 -27.00 -15.23 -12.12
N PHE A 533 -27.32 -14.66 -10.96
CA PHE A 533 -26.79 -13.35 -10.57
C PHE A 533 -25.27 -13.40 -10.44
N GLU A 534 -24.61 -12.32 -10.86
CA GLU A 534 -23.16 -12.19 -10.93
C GLU A 534 -22.70 -11.05 -10.00
N ILE A 535 -21.50 -11.19 -9.44
CA ILE A 535 -20.87 -10.12 -8.64
C ILE A 535 -19.88 -9.39 -9.56
N HIS A 536 -20.21 -8.15 -9.90
CA HIS A 536 -19.43 -7.25 -10.72
C HIS A 536 -18.54 -6.34 -9.86
N HIS A 537 -17.32 -6.05 -10.32
CA HIS A 537 -16.43 -5.05 -9.73
C HIS A 537 -16.55 -3.72 -10.49
N ILE A 538 -16.89 -2.64 -9.81
CA ILE A 538 -17.11 -1.30 -10.43
C ILE A 538 -15.81 -0.77 -11.02
N ILE A 539 -14.78 -0.74 -10.17
CA ILE A 539 -13.37 -0.56 -10.55
C ILE A 539 -12.88 -1.95 -10.90
N PRO A 540 -12.55 -2.21 -12.18
CA PRO A 540 -12.08 -3.52 -12.62
C PRO A 540 -10.84 -3.96 -11.82
N VAL A 541 -10.81 -5.23 -11.44
CA VAL A 541 -9.70 -5.83 -10.65
C VAL A 541 -8.34 -5.58 -11.30
N HIS A 542 -8.29 -5.59 -12.64
CA HIS A 542 -7.17 -5.12 -13.43
C HIS A 542 -7.51 -3.77 -14.09
N PRO A 543 -6.67 -2.72 -13.95
CA PRO A 543 -5.33 -2.76 -13.39
C PRO A 543 -5.23 -2.54 -11.87
N SER A 544 -6.28 -2.05 -11.19
CA SER A 544 -6.14 -1.53 -9.81
C SER A 544 -7.29 -1.84 -8.84
N GLY A 545 -8.43 -2.40 -9.30
CA GLY A 545 -9.58 -2.64 -8.45
C GLY A 545 -9.31 -3.63 -7.31
N ALA A 546 -9.79 -3.28 -6.11
CA ALA A 546 -9.70 -4.17 -4.95
C ALA A 546 -10.69 -5.33 -5.10
N VAL A 547 -10.19 -6.56 -4.90
CA VAL A 547 -10.97 -7.81 -5.06
C VAL A 547 -12.03 -7.98 -3.96
N TYR A 548 -11.68 -7.63 -2.71
CA TYR A 548 -12.49 -7.88 -1.51
C TYR A 548 -13.04 -6.59 -0.88
N ASP A 549 -13.04 -5.48 -1.62
CA ASP A 549 -13.75 -4.27 -1.21
C ASP A 549 -15.22 -4.39 -1.61
N ILE A 550 -16.10 -4.46 -0.61
CA ILE A 550 -17.55 -4.58 -0.81
C ILE A 550 -18.12 -3.36 -1.54
N ASP A 551 -17.56 -2.18 -1.32
CA ASP A 551 -18.07 -0.96 -1.95
C ASP A 551 -17.75 -0.94 -3.45
N ASN A 552 -16.70 -1.66 -3.84
CA ASN A 552 -16.33 -1.96 -5.22
C ASN A 552 -17.19 -3.06 -5.87
N MET A 553 -18.17 -3.66 -5.17
CA MET A 553 -19.00 -4.75 -5.69
C MET A 553 -20.45 -4.35 -5.99
N ARG A 554 -21.01 -4.95 -7.04
CA ARG A 554 -22.43 -4.85 -7.43
C ARG A 554 -22.97 -6.22 -7.82
N ILE A 555 -24.21 -6.52 -7.44
CA ILE A 555 -24.93 -7.69 -7.94
C ILE A 555 -25.65 -7.30 -9.23
N MET A 556 -25.38 -8.03 -10.30
CA MET A 556 -25.95 -7.78 -11.63
C MET A 556 -26.63 -9.03 -12.20
N THR A 557 -27.62 -8.81 -13.07
CA THR A 557 -28.09 -9.84 -13.98
C THR A 557 -27.07 -10.04 -15.11
N PRO A 558 -27.02 -11.24 -15.71
CA PRO A 558 -26.15 -11.50 -16.87
C PRO A 558 -26.32 -10.48 -18.00
N ARG A 559 -27.56 -10.11 -18.33
CA ARG A 559 -27.83 -9.09 -19.35
C ARG A 559 -27.19 -7.75 -19.01
N LEU A 560 -27.45 -7.23 -17.80
CA LEU A 560 -26.93 -5.92 -17.41
C LEU A 560 -25.41 -5.94 -17.41
N HIS A 561 -24.80 -6.99 -16.88
CA HIS A 561 -23.35 -7.11 -16.81
C HIS A 561 -22.70 -7.07 -18.20
N ILE A 562 -23.27 -7.79 -19.19
CA ILE A 562 -22.81 -7.72 -20.59
C ILE A 562 -22.95 -6.31 -21.14
N GLN A 563 -24.09 -5.67 -20.92
CA GLN A 563 -24.35 -4.32 -21.41
C GLN A 563 -23.37 -3.29 -20.86
N THR A 564 -22.97 -3.43 -19.59
CA THR A 564 -22.00 -2.55 -18.95
C THR A 564 -20.61 -2.64 -19.60
N HIS A 565 -20.20 -3.84 -20.00
CA HIS A 565 -18.91 -4.05 -20.65
C HIS A 565 -18.92 -3.73 -22.14
N SER A 566 -20.05 -3.93 -22.85
CA SER A 566 -20.14 -3.58 -24.27
C SER A 566 -20.12 -2.06 -24.49
N LYS A 567 -20.78 -1.28 -23.62
CA LYS A 567 -20.82 0.20 -23.74
C LYS A 567 -19.49 0.90 -23.44
N LYS A 568 -18.60 0.27 -22.67
CA LYS A 568 -17.27 0.81 -22.37
C LYS A 568 -16.25 0.55 -23.49
N GLY A 569 -16.58 -0.26 -24.49
CA GLY A 569 -15.71 -0.56 -25.63
C GLY A 569 -15.68 0.52 -26.73
N ASP A 570 -16.64 1.47 -26.69
CA ASP A 570 -16.86 2.55 -27.66
C ASP A 570 -16.39 3.95 -27.17
N GLN A 571 -15.70 4.04 -26.03
CA GLN A 571 -15.12 5.28 -25.50
C GLN A 571 -13.60 5.31 -25.55
#